data_AF-V3Z3Z7-F1
#
_entry.id   AF-V3Z3Z7-F1
#
_cell.length_a   1.000
_cell.length_b   1.000
_cell.length_c   1.000
_cell.angle_alpha   90.00
_cell.angle_beta   90.00
_cell.angle_gamma   90.00
#
_symmetry.space_group_name_H-M   'P 1'
#
loop_
_entity.id
_entity.type
_entity.pdbx_description
1 polymer ?
#
loop_
_entity_poly.entity_id
_entity_poly.type
_entity_poly.pdbx_seq_one_letter_code
_entity_poly.pdbx_strand_id
1 'polypeptide(L)'
;ILMFVAFASPFWYKSWTRVHSPFSNIGLWHICLAGYIIPGDPNMKSFVGCWWIHSTEFEGVKTHFMPSWFMGIQALSIFTLIADILSIIALVLHLPRKIYQRCFNQKRSRVLYLASFCQLVSAGLVFLIALVFAEMCNDPEWMPRPWMNYLSWGYGFCVLSGFFNAFGGMFSFVNA
;
A
#
# COMPACT_ATOMS: atom_id res chain seq x y z
N ILE A 1 7.40 -5.53 -6.39
CA ILE A 1 7.13 -6.71 -5.52
C ILE A 1 6.76 -6.28 -4.10
N LEU A 2 7.62 -5.56 -3.37
CA LEU A 2 7.30 -5.13 -2.00
C LEU A 2 5.98 -4.36 -1.89
N MET A 3 5.70 -3.46 -2.84
CA MET A 3 4.42 -2.75 -2.89
C MET A 3 3.23 -3.70 -3.06
N PHE A 4 3.37 -4.76 -3.87
CA PHE A 4 2.31 -5.76 -4.05
C PHE A 4 2.08 -6.58 -2.78
N VAL A 5 3.15 -6.95 -2.08
CA VAL A 5 3.04 -7.65 -0.79
C VAL A 5 2.37 -6.75 0.24
N ALA A 6 2.78 -5.47 0.34
CA ALA A 6 2.12 -4.48 1.19
C ALA A 6 0.63 -4.38 0.82
N PHE A 7 0.32 -4.21 -0.46
CA PHE A 7 -1.03 -4.10 -0.99
C PHE A 7 -1.95 -5.25 -0.58
N ALA A 8 -1.49 -6.49 -0.71
CA ALA A 8 -2.28 -7.68 -0.36
C ALA A 8 -2.28 -8.00 1.14
N SER A 9 -1.33 -7.48 1.91
CA SER A 9 -1.16 -7.83 3.32
C SER A 9 -2.28 -7.26 4.22
N PRO A 10 -2.83 -8.04 5.17
CA PRO A 10 -3.76 -7.55 6.18
C PRO A 10 -3.05 -6.93 7.40
N PHE A 11 -1.78 -6.54 7.28
CA PHE A 11 -0.90 -6.19 8.41
C PHE A 11 -0.25 -4.81 8.24
N TRP A 12 -1.04 -3.81 7.90
CA TRP A 12 -0.62 -2.41 7.88
C TRP A 12 -0.61 -1.82 9.28
N TYR A 13 -1.66 -2.09 10.05
CA TYR A 13 -1.83 -1.58 11.40
C TYR A 13 -2.42 -2.67 12.27
N LYS A 14 -1.86 -2.83 13.48
CA LYS A 14 -2.10 -4.00 14.33
C LYS A 14 -2.17 -3.60 15.80
N SER A 15 -3.04 -4.23 16.56
CA SER A 15 -3.12 -4.06 18.01
C SER A 15 -2.04 -4.86 18.74
N TRP A 16 -1.62 -4.38 19.91
CA TRP A 16 -0.71 -5.13 20.78
C TRP A 16 -1.40 -6.39 21.31
N THR A 17 -0.73 -7.55 21.23
CA THR A 17 -1.28 -8.84 21.69
C THR A 17 -1.58 -8.88 23.18
N ARG A 18 -0.94 -8.02 23.97
CA ARG A 18 -1.17 -7.89 25.42
C ARG A 18 -2.42 -7.07 25.77
N VAL A 19 -2.99 -6.35 24.80
CA VAL A 19 -4.18 -5.53 24.99
C VAL A 19 -5.37 -6.28 24.41
N HIS A 20 -6.37 -6.58 25.23
CA HIS A 20 -7.63 -7.13 24.75
C HIS A 20 -8.43 -6.02 24.06
N SER A 21 -8.19 -5.87 22.75
CA SER A 21 -8.92 -4.98 21.87
C SER A 21 -9.85 -5.79 20.97
N PRO A 22 -11.09 -5.32 20.68
CA PRO A 22 -11.95 -5.93 19.66
C PRO A 22 -11.35 -5.80 18.25
N PHE A 23 -10.32 -4.98 18.07
CA PHE A 23 -9.54 -4.82 16.85
C PHE A 23 -8.25 -5.66 16.90
N SER A 24 -7.98 -6.46 15.86
CA SER A 24 -6.73 -7.25 15.74
C SER A 24 -5.75 -6.61 14.77
N ASN A 25 -6.11 -6.53 13.49
CA ASN A 25 -5.24 -5.97 12.45
C ASN A 25 -6.05 -5.51 11.23
N ILE A 26 -5.51 -4.55 10.50
CA ILE A 26 -6.08 -4.03 9.26
C ILE A 26 -5.00 -3.97 8.19
N GLY A 27 -5.38 -4.33 6.98
CA GLY A 27 -4.67 -3.98 5.76
C GLY A 27 -5.56 -3.15 4.85
N LEU A 28 -5.07 -2.87 3.65
CA LEU A 28 -5.81 -2.09 2.66
C LEU A 28 -7.18 -2.67 2.31
N TRP A 29 -7.30 -4.00 2.28
CA TRP A 29 -8.50 -4.65 1.75
C TRP A 29 -9.20 -5.61 2.70
N HIS A 30 -8.49 -6.04 3.73
CA HIS A 30 -9.00 -6.97 4.74
C HIS A 30 -8.82 -6.38 6.12
N ILE A 31 -9.81 -6.58 6.98
CA ILE A 31 -9.78 -6.23 8.39
C ILE A 31 -10.04 -7.46 9.23
N CYS A 32 -9.27 -7.65 10.28
CA CYS A 32 -9.42 -8.76 11.22
C CYS A 32 -9.85 -8.21 12.58
N LEU A 33 -10.97 -8.73 13.08
CA LEU A 33 -11.63 -8.32 14.30
C LEU A 33 -11.68 -9.49 15.29
N ALA A 34 -11.65 -9.17 16.57
CA ALA A 34 -11.63 -10.12 17.68
C ALA A 34 -12.85 -9.93 18.59
N GLY A 35 -14.04 -9.82 17.99
CA GLY A 35 -15.31 -9.63 18.72
C GLY A 35 -15.75 -8.17 18.78
N TYR A 36 -15.61 -7.43 17.67
CA TYR A 36 -16.16 -6.08 17.57
C TYR A 36 -17.68 -6.13 17.50
N ILE A 37 -18.36 -5.28 18.26
CA ILE A 37 -19.82 -5.12 18.26
C ILE A 37 -20.11 -3.66 17.95
N ILE A 38 -21.05 -3.43 17.03
CA ILE A 38 -21.45 -2.08 16.65
C ILE A 38 -22.16 -1.41 17.84
N PRO A 39 -21.75 -0.21 18.26
CA PRO A 39 -22.48 0.52 19.28
C PRO A 39 -23.93 0.79 18.83
N GLY A 40 -24.91 0.24 19.56
CA GLY A 40 -26.33 0.47 19.29
C GLY A 40 -27.00 -0.51 18.32
N ASP A 41 -26.32 -1.57 17.86
CA ASP A 41 -26.97 -2.63 17.07
C ASP A 41 -27.90 -3.50 17.95
N PRO A 42 -29.23 -3.55 17.68
CA PRO A 42 -30.16 -4.35 18.48
C PRO A 42 -29.88 -5.85 18.41
N ASN A 43 -29.22 -6.34 17.36
CA ASN A 43 -28.91 -7.75 17.19
C ASN A 43 -27.61 -8.17 17.91
N MET A 44 -26.83 -7.21 18.42
CA MET A 44 -25.56 -7.42 19.12
C MET A 44 -24.63 -8.39 18.35
N LYS A 45 -24.59 -8.29 17.02
CA LYS A 45 -23.79 -9.17 16.17
C LYS A 45 -22.31 -8.92 16.44
N SER A 46 -21.58 -9.95 16.85
CA SER A 46 -20.13 -9.86 17.05
C SER A 46 -19.37 -10.24 15.79
N PHE A 47 -18.46 -9.37 15.36
CA PHE A 47 -17.59 -9.59 14.22
C PHE A 47 -16.27 -10.20 14.70
N VAL A 48 -16.04 -11.46 14.32
CA VAL A 48 -14.84 -12.24 14.65
C VAL A 48 -14.21 -12.75 13.37
N GLY A 49 -12.88 -12.76 13.30
CA GLY A 49 -12.13 -13.24 12.14
C GLY A 49 -11.78 -12.13 11.14
N CYS A 50 -11.30 -12.54 9.97
CA CYS A 50 -10.87 -11.63 8.91
C CYS A 50 -11.95 -11.50 7.84
N TRP A 51 -12.29 -10.25 7.53
CA TRP A 51 -13.36 -9.88 6.62
C TRP A 51 -12.81 -9.02 5.48
N TRP A 52 -13.36 -9.24 4.29
CA TRP A 52 -13.16 -8.34 3.17
C TRP A 52 -13.95 -7.05 3.39
N ILE A 53 -13.30 -5.90 3.25
CA ILE A 53 -13.88 -4.58 3.59
C ILE A 53 -15.12 -4.25 2.72
N HIS A 54 -15.21 -4.78 1.50
CA HIS A 54 -16.36 -4.59 0.61
C HIS A 54 -17.33 -5.78 0.58
N SER A 55 -17.33 -6.63 1.61
CA SER A 55 -18.36 -7.68 1.73
C SER A 55 -19.70 -7.08 2.15
N THR A 56 -20.80 -7.67 1.69
CA THR A 56 -22.17 -7.25 2.03
C THR A 56 -22.42 -7.30 3.54
N GLU A 57 -21.85 -8.29 4.22
CA GLU A 57 -21.94 -8.47 5.67
C GLU A 57 -21.25 -7.34 6.46
N PHE A 58 -20.27 -6.67 5.86
CA PHE A 58 -19.49 -5.60 6.50
C PHE A 58 -20.02 -4.20 6.18
N GLU A 59 -21.03 -4.07 5.31
CA GLU A 59 -21.53 -2.79 4.80
C GLU A 59 -21.99 -1.85 5.94
N GLY A 60 -22.62 -2.40 6.97
CA GLY A 60 -23.10 -1.62 8.13
C GLY A 60 -22.00 -1.00 9.00
N VAL A 61 -20.79 -1.56 9.01
CA VAL A 61 -19.64 -1.04 9.78
C VAL A 61 -18.56 -0.41 8.94
N LYS A 62 -18.68 -0.55 7.61
CA LYS A 62 -17.68 -0.10 6.64
C LYS A 62 -17.34 1.38 6.79
N THR A 63 -18.32 2.22 7.06
CA THR A 63 -18.14 3.68 7.21
C THR A 63 -17.27 4.05 8.40
N HIS A 64 -17.26 3.25 9.47
CA HIS A 64 -16.40 3.49 10.64
C HIS A 64 -14.93 3.19 10.34
N PHE A 65 -14.66 2.10 9.62
CA PHE A 65 -13.29 1.64 9.37
C PHE A 65 -12.68 2.21 8.08
N MET A 66 -13.50 2.64 7.12
CA MET A 66 -13.07 3.10 5.80
C MET A 66 -13.44 4.57 5.57
N PRO A 67 -12.77 5.52 6.26
CA PRO A 67 -12.93 6.94 6.00
C PRO A 67 -12.42 7.32 4.60
N SER A 68 -12.77 8.52 4.13
CA SER A 68 -12.44 9.00 2.79
C SER A 68 -10.93 9.02 2.49
N TRP A 69 -10.09 9.37 3.47
CA TRP A 69 -8.64 9.34 3.32
C TRP A 69 -8.11 7.91 3.09
N PHE A 70 -8.72 6.90 3.73
CA PHE A 70 -8.31 5.51 3.58
C PHE A 70 -8.67 4.99 2.18
N MET A 71 -9.84 5.38 1.64
CA MET A 71 -10.21 5.13 0.24
C MET A 71 -9.21 5.79 -0.72
N GLY A 72 -8.76 7.01 -0.40
CA GLY A 72 -7.71 7.70 -1.13
C GLY A 72 -6.40 6.90 -1.18
N ILE A 73 -5.98 6.33 -0.04
CA ILE A 73 -4.80 5.48 0.05
C ILE A 73 -4.95 4.19 -0.78
N GLN A 74 -6.12 3.55 -0.78
CA GLN A 74 -6.39 2.40 -1.65
C GLN A 74 -6.23 2.78 -3.13
N ALA A 75 -6.80 3.90 -3.56
CA ALA A 75 -6.71 4.37 -4.94
C ALA A 75 -5.26 4.71 -5.35
N LEU A 76 -4.55 5.47 -4.51
CA LEU A 76 -3.13 5.80 -4.73
C LEU A 76 -2.26 4.54 -4.81
N SER A 77 -2.56 3.53 -3.99
CA SER A 77 -1.84 2.26 -4.00
C SER A 77 -2.04 1.49 -5.32
N ILE A 78 -3.23 1.56 -5.92
CA ILE A 78 -3.49 0.99 -7.25
C ILE A 78 -2.69 1.73 -8.33
N PHE A 79 -2.69 3.07 -8.33
CA PHE A 79 -1.91 3.86 -9.29
C PHE A 79 -0.42 3.58 -9.18
N THR A 80 0.09 3.42 -7.95
CA THR A 80 1.47 3.02 -7.68
C THR A 80 1.79 1.66 -8.31
N LEU A 81 0.93 0.66 -8.12
CA LEU A 81 1.12 -0.67 -8.73
C LEU A 81 1.08 -0.62 -10.27
N ILE A 82 0.20 0.19 -10.86
CA ILE A 82 0.15 0.38 -12.31
C ILE A 82 1.47 1.00 -12.81
N ALA A 83 1.97 2.05 -12.14
CA ALA A 83 3.25 2.67 -12.49
C ALA A 83 4.43 1.68 -12.37
N ASP A 84 4.45 0.86 -11.32
CA ASP A 84 5.44 -0.21 -11.13
C ASP A 84 5.39 -1.23 -12.27
N ILE A 85 4.19 -1.72 -12.64
CA ILE A 85 4.00 -2.66 -13.76
C ILE A 85 4.50 -2.05 -15.07
N LEU A 86 4.15 -0.79 -15.36
CA LEU A 86 4.62 -0.09 -16.57
C LEU A 86 6.15 0.03 -16.59
N SER A 87 6.77 0.33 -15.44
CA SER A 87 8.23 0.38 -15.33
C SER A 87 8.88 -0.98 -15.58
N ILE A 88 8.29 -2.07 -15.07
CA ILE A 88 8.79 -3.44 -15.29
C ILE A 88 8.70 -3.80 -16.77
N ILE A 89 7.57 -3.51 -17.43
CA ILE A 89 7.40 -3.74 -18.86
C ILE A 89 8.47 -2.96 -19.66
N ALA A 90 8.69 -1.69 -19.34
CA ALA A 90 9.73 -0.88 -19.99
C ALA A 90 11.13 -1.49 -19.80
N LEU A 91 11.48 -1.92 -18.60
CA LEU A 91 12.78 -2.56 -18.32
C LEU A 91 12.95 -3.90 -19.06
N VAL A 92 11.90 -4.73 -19.12
CA VAL A 92 11.92 -5.99 -19.87
C VAL A 92 12.12 -5.74 -21.36
N LEU A 93 11.42 -4.76 -21.94
CA LEU A 93 11.60 -4.35 -23.35
C LEU A 93 13.00 -3.77 -23.62
N HIS A 94 13.66 -3.20 -22.62
CA HIS A 94 15.00 -2.67 -22.74
C HIS A 94 16.08 -3.78 -22.85
N LEU A 95 15.89 -4.95 -22.23
CA LEU A 95 16.88 -6.05 -22.23
C LEU A 95 17.35 -6.48 -23.64
N PRO A 96 16.46 -6.84 -24.59
CA PRO A 96 16.89 -7.21 -25.95
C PRO A 96 17.49 -6.01 -26.70
N ARG A 97 17.00 -4.79 -26.43
CA ARG A 97 17.50 -3.56 -27.04
C ARG A 97 18.94 -3.26 -26.62
N LYS A 98 19.31 -3.52 -25.36
CA LYS A 98 20.68 -3.37 -24.87
C LYS A 98 21.65 -4.32 -25.58
N ILE A 99 21.23 -5.56 -25.84
CA ILE A 99 22.00 -6.53 -26.62
C ILE A 99 22.22 -5.99 -28.04
N TYR A 100 21.14 -5.54 -28.69
CA TYR A 100 21.21 -4.94 -30.03
C TYR A 100 22.08 -3.67 -30.08
N GLN A 101 21.94 -2.77 -29.11
CA GLN A 101 22.70 -1.53 -29.02
C GLN A 101 24.20 -1.77 -28.81
N ARG A 102 24.59 -2.80 -28.05
CA ARG A 102 26.00 -3.20 -27.95
C ARG A 102 26.56 -3.66 -29.29
N CYS A 103 25.77 -4.34 -30.12
CA CYS A 103 26.18 -4.78 -31.45
C CYS A 103 26.22 -3.64 -32.48
N PHE A 104 25.31 -2.66 -32.38
CA PHE A 104 25.10 -1.61 -33.40
C PHE A 104 25.44 -0.17 -32.94
N ASN A 105 26.10 -0.02 -31.79
CA ASN A 105 26.64 1.24 -31.24
C ASN A 105 25.65 2.43 -31.14
N GLN A 106 24.40 2.15 -30.74
CA GLN A 106 23.37 3.18 -30.57
C GLN A 106 23.22 3.61 -29.09
N LYS A 107 23.40 4.91 -28.82
CA LYS A 107 23.78 5.44 -27.49
C LYS A 107 22.66 5.85 -26.52
N ARG A 108 21.39 6.01 -26.93
CA ARG A 108 20.34 6.58 -26.04
C ARG A 108 19.03 5.78 -26.04
N SER A 109 18.44 5.55 -24.87
CA SER A 109 17.24 4.71 -24.72
C SER A 109 16.07 5.50 -24.12
N ARG A 110 15.12 5.94 -24.98
CA ARG A 110 13.87 6.56 -24.54
C ARG A 110 13.08 5.70 -23.54
N VAL A 111 13.25 4.38 -23.59
CA VAL A 111 12.60 3.41 -22.72
C VAL A 111 13.10 3.52 -21.27
N LEU A 112 14.39 3.81 -21.06
CA LEU A 112 14.94 4.00 -19.71
C LEU A 112 14.47 5.31 -19.07
N TYR A 113 14.32 6.39 -19.86
CA TYR A 113 13.68 7.62 -19.37
C TYR A 113 12.24 7.37 -18.92
N LEU A 114 11.46 6.60 -19.69
CA LEU A 114 10.09 6.24 -19.33
C LEU A 114 10.06 5.37 -18.04
N ALA A 115 10.93 4.36 -17.95
CA ALA A 115 11.02 3.52 -16.76
C ALA A 115 11.38 4.33 -15.51
N SER A 116 12.38 5.22 -15.64
CA SER A 116 12.80 6.14 -14.58
C SER A 116 11.65 7.04 -14.13
N PHE A 117 10.94 7.67 -15.08
CA PHE A 117 9.79 8.51 -14.78
C PHE A 117 8.72 7.75 -14.00
N CYS A 118 8.32 6.55 -14.47
CA CYS A 118 7.33 5.73 -13.77
C CYS A 118 7.77 5.35 -12.35
N GLN A 119 9.05 5.00 -12.16
CA GLN A 119 9.61 4.65 -10.85
C GLN A 119 9.63 5.85 -9.89
N LEU A 120 10.01 7.04 -10.36
CA LEU A 120 10.01 8.25 -9.53
C LEU A 120 8.59 8.71 -9.17
N VAL A 121 7.63 8.61 -10.11
CA VAL A 121 6.20 8.86 -9.82
C VAL A 121 5.69 7.88 -8.78
N SER A 122 5.98 6.58 -8.93
CA SER A 122 5.62 5.54 -7.96
C SER A 122 6.19 5.85 -6.58
N ALA A 123 7.47 6.23 -6.49
CA ALA A 123 8.09 6.62 -5.22
C ALA A 123 7.41 7.83 -4.56
N GLY A 124 7.04 8.85 -5.35
CA GLY A 124 6.31 10.02 -4.86
C GLY A 124 4.92 9.66 -4.33
N LEU A 125 4.19 8.77 -5.02
CA LEU A 125 2.89 8.28 -4.56
C LEU A 125 3.00 7.47 -3.27
N VAL A 126 3.99 6.58 -3.17
CA VAL A 126 4.27 5.81 -1.94
C VAL A 126 4.60 6.75 -0.78
N PHE A 127 5.38 7.79 -1.03
CA PHE A 127 5.70 8.78 0.00
C PHE A 127 4.44 9.48 0.54
N LEU A 128 3.54 9.89 -0.35
CA LEU A 128 2.25 10.46 0.06
C LEU A 128 1.38 9.45 0.83
N ILE A 129 1.29 8.20 0.35
CA ILE A 129 0.57 7.13 1.04
C ILE A 129 1.13 6.93 2.46
N ALA A 130 2.45 6.81 2.59
CA ALA A 130 3.11 6.58 3.85
C ALA A 130 2.86 7.73 4.84
N LEU A 131 3.03 8.98 4.40
CA LEU A 131 2.77 10.15 5.24
C LEU A 131 1.31 10.22 5.70
N VAL A 132 0.34 10.14 4.77
CA VAL A 132 -1.08 10.26 5.12
C VAL A 132 -1.49 9.12 6.05
N PHE A 133 -1.05 7.89 5.81
CA PHE A 133 -1.37 6.76 6.67
C PHE A 133 -0.76 6.93 8.08
N ALA A 134 0.49 7.38 8.17
CA ALA A 134 1.18 7.56 9.45
C ALA A 134 0.53 8.65 10.32
N GLU A 135 0.06 9.73 9.72
CA GLU A 135 -0.66 10.78 10.45
C GLU A 135 -2.06 10.29 10.87
N MET A 136 -2.83 9.75 9.93
CA MET A 136 -4.21 9.36 10.18
C MET A 136 -4.34 8.13 11.09
N CYS A 137 -3.31 7.27 11.19
CA CYS A 137 -3.36 6.13 12.11
C CYS A 137 -3.28 6.52 13.59
N ASN A 138 -2.90 7.76 13.88
CA ASN A 138 -2.87 8.32 15.23
C ASN A 138 -4.16 9.08 15.58
N ASP A 139 -5.12 9.16 14.66
CA ASP A 139 -6.40 9.83 14.88
C ASP A 139 -7.30 9.02 15.82
N PRO A 140 -7.65 9.55 17.01
CA PRO A 140 -8.56 8.89 17.94
C PRO A 140 -9.99 8.74 17.40
N GLU A 141 -10.40 9.55 16.42
CA GLU A 141 -11.73 9.46 15.79
C GLU A 141 -11.85 8.23 14.90
N TRP A 142 -10.77 7.85 14.20
CA TRP A 142 -10.76 6.66 13.37
C TRP A 142 -10.58 5.38 14.19
N MET A 143 -9.58 5.36 15.07
CA MET A 143 -9.33 4.20 15.93
C MET A 143 -9.24 4.63 17.40
N PRO A 144 -10.21 4.23 18.25
CA PRO A 144 -10.17 4.56 19.66
C PRO A 144 -8.88 4.05 20.32
N ARG A 145 -8.18 4.94 21.03
CA ARG A 145 -6.93 4.65 21.75
C ARG A 145 -5.78 4.19 20.81
N PRO A 146 -5.31 5.07 19.91
CA PRO A 146 -4.31 4.73 18.89
C PRO A 146 -2.98 4.23 19.48
N TRP A 147 -2.61 4.64 20.69
CA TRP A 147 -1.41 4.17 21.40
C TRP A 147 -1.41 2.67 21.74
N MET A 148 -2.58 1.99 21.66
CA MET A 148 -2.70 0.54 21.84
C MET A 148 -2.44 -0.25 20.54
N ASN A 149 -2.11 0.44 19.46
CA ASN A 149 -1.82 -0.15 18.16
C ASN A 149 -0.47 0.35 17.64
N TYR A 150 0.03 -0.32 16.61
CA TYR A 150 1.27 0.02 15.94
C TYR A 150 1.21 -0.28 14.45
N LEU A 151 2.05 0.42 13.69
CA LEU A 151 2.29 0.16 12.27
C LEU A 151 3.07 -1.15 12.12
N SER A 152 2.50 -2.09 11.37
CA SER A 152 3.04 -3.44 11.22
C SER A 152 3.84 -3.57 9.91
N TRP A 153 4.37 -4.76 9.65
CA TRP A 153 5.31 -5.03 8.56
C TRP A 153 4.77 -4.70 7.16
N GLY A 154 3.46 -4.79 6.93
CA GLY A 154 2.85 -4.47 5.63
C GLY A 154 3.04 -3.00 5.26
N TYR A 155 2.87 -2.11 6.24
CA TYR A 155 3.18 -0.69 6.10
C TYR A 155 4.69 -0.48 5.87
N GLY A 156 5.55 -1.19 6.61
CA GLY A 156 7.00 -1.14 6.41
C GLY A 156 7.44 -1.53 4.98
N PHE A 157 6.82 -2.56 4.39
CA PHE A 157 7.08 -2.94 3.00
C PHE A 157 6.58 -1.92 1.99
N CYS A 158 5.50 -1.19 2.27
CA CYS A 158 5.08 -0.05 1.46
C CYS A 158 6.19 1.01 1.44
N VAL A 159 6.66 1.45 2.60
CA VAL A 159 7.74 2.47 2.70
C VAL A 159 9.01 2.02 1.99
N LEU A 160 9.46 0.78 2.22
CA LEU A 160 10.65 0.23 1.55
C LEU A 160 10.49 0.15 0.03
N SER A 161 9.30 -0.12 -0.48
CA SER A 161 9.05 -0.13 -1.92
C SER A 161 9.27 1.24 -2.56
N GLY A 162 8.83 2.31 -1.91
CA GLY A 162 9.03 3.68 -2.36
C GLY A 162 10.51 4.05 -2.40
N PHE A 163 11.27 3.65 -1.38
CA PHE A 163 12.73 3.86 -1.33
C PHE A 163 13.44 3.18 -2.51
N PHE A 164 13.15 1.90 -2.77
CA PHE A 164 13.78 1.18 -3.89
C PHE A 164 13.34 1.71 -5.26
N ASN A 165 12.09 2.16 -5.39
CA ASN A 165 11.62 2.81 -6.62
C ASN A 165 12.32 4.15 -6.85
N ALA A 166 12.54 4.96 -5.80
CA ALA A 166 13.31 6.20 -5.93
C ALA A 166 14.75 5.91 -6.38
N PHE A 167 15.42 4.96 -5.72
CA PHE A 167 16.79 4.59 -6.05
C PHE A 167 16.91 4.01 -7.46
N GLY A 168 16.03 3.06 -7.83
CA GLY A 168 15.98 2.46 -9.16
C GLY A 168 15.66 3.48 -10.25
N GLY A 169 14.76 4.43 -9.96
CA GLY A 169 14.40 5.53 -10.86
C GLY A 169 15.57 6.45 -11.15
N MET A 170 16.31 6.88 -10.12
CA MET A 170 17.52 7.69 -10.28
C MET A 170 18.61 6.96 -11.07
N PHE A 171 18.85 5.69 -10.75
CA PHE A 171 19.84 4.89 -11.49
C PHE A 171 19.47 4.71 -12.96
N SER A 172 18.19 4.44 -13.25
CA SER A 172 17.70 4.31 -14.61
C SER A 172 17.82 5.63 -15.39
N PHE A 173 17.62 6.78 -14.74
CA PHE A 173 17.79 8.10 -15.34
C PHE A 173 19.23 8.37 -15.78
N VAL A 174 20.19 8.11 -14.90
CA VAL A 174 21.62 8.35 -15.17
C VAL A 174 22.13 7.48 -16.32
N ASN A 175 21.57 6.28 -16.49
CA ASN A 175 21.98 5.33 -17.53
C ASN A 175 21.15 5.40 -18.84
N ALA A 176 20.23 6.37 -18.99
CA ALA A 176 19.27 6.47 -20.10
C ALA A 176 19.77 7.24 -21.34
#